data_AF-A0A497GX82-F1
#
_entry.id   AF-A0A497GX82-F1
#
_cell.length_a   1.000
_cell.length_b   1.000
_cell.length_c   1.000
_cell.angle_alpha   90.00
_cell.angle_beta   90.00
_cell.angle_gamma   90.00
#
_symmetry.space_group_name_H-M   'P 1'
#
loop_
_entity.id
_entity.type
_entity.pdbx_description
1 polymer ?
#
loop_
_entity_poly.entity_id
_entity_poly.type
_entity_poly.pdbx_seq_one_letter_code
_entity_poly.pdbx_strand_id
1 'polypeptide(L)'
;MRIAVAVDKKGEDARVADRFARSPYLAIVSVEGGEVREIRFVDNPGKEAFGGAAVKTLQALTEMGVDVVIGPGFGPNAVAMAEELGLKRIIVSPGTPLMEAIRKAISK
;
A
#
# COMPACT_ATOMS: atom_id res chain seq x y z
N MET A 1 -7.56 -2.17 -12.11
CA MET A 1 -6.45 -1.51 -11.38
C MET A 1 -6.10 -2.35 -10.16
N ARG A 2 -4.87 -2.26 -9.69
CA ARG A 2 -4.42 -2.93 -8.47
C ARG A 2 -3.91 -1.91 -7.46
N ILE A 3 -4.40 -2.02 -6.24
CA ILE A 3 -4.13 -1.09 -5.14
C ILE A 3 -3.38 -1.84 -4.06
N ALA A 4 -2.37 -1.22 -3.45
CA ALA A 4 -1.71 -1.73 -2.25
C ALA A 4 -1.95 -0.79 -1.07
N VAL A 5 -2.38 -1.34 0.07
CA VAL A 5 -2.57 -0.60 1.31
C VAL A 5 -1.60 -1.14 2.36
N ALA A 6 -0.81 -0.26 2.96
CA ALA A 6 0.03 -0.61 4.11
C ALA A 6 -0.83 -0.78 5.36
N VAL A 7 -0.89 -1.99 5.92
CA VAL A 7 -1.81 -2.34 7.01
C VAL A 7 -1.12 -2.97 8.22
N ASP A 8 -1.75 -2.82 9.38
CA ASP A 8 -1.27 -3.29 10.69
C ASP A 8 -1.45 -4.80 10.90
N LYS A 9 -2.45 -5.41 10.28
CA LYS A 9 -2.73 -6.85 10.33
C LYS A 9 -3.34 -7.39 9.04
N LYS A 10 -3.43 -8.72 8.94
CA LYS A 10 -4.19 -9.41 7.87
C LYS A 10 -5.65 -9.54 8.31
N GLY A 11 -6.60 -9.29 7.42
CA GLY A 11 -8.03 -9.48 7.67
C GLY A 11 -8.91 -8.27 7.29
N GLU A 12 -10.21 -8.46 7.37
CA GLU A 12 -11.21 -7.44 6.99
C GLU A 12 -11.21 -6.22 7.91
N ASP A 13 -10.84 -6.41 9.17
CA ASP A 13 -10.74 -5.38 10.19
C ASP A 13 -9.35 -4.71 10.25
N ALA A 14 -8.51 -4.98 9.25
CA ALA A 14 -7.22 -4.34 9.08
C ALA A 14 -7.35 -2.82 8.93
N ARG A 15 -6.35 -2.10 9.43
CA ARG A 15 -6.30 -0.64 9.40
C ARG A 15 -4.98 -0.18 8.78
N VAL A 16 -4.99 1.03 8.24
CA VAL A 16 -3.78 1.67 7.72
C VAL A 16 -2.74 1.73 8.84
N ALA A 17 -1.55 1.18 8.58
CA ALA A 17 -0.46 1.14 9.55
C ALA A 17 0.13 2.54 9.82
N ASP A 18 0.89 2.68 10.91
CA ASP A 18 1.60 3.92 11.26
C ASP A 18 2.76 4.27 10.31
N ARG A 19 3.29 3.28 9.59
CA ARG A 19 4.40 3.46 8.64
C ARG A 19 4.12 2.69 7.35
N PHE A 20 4.33 3.32 6.20
CA PHE A 20 4.18 2.66 4.91
C PHE A 20 5.23 1.56 4.70
N ALA A 21 6.50 1.96 4.61
CA ALA A 21 7.61 1.07 4.23
C ALA A 21 7.96 -0.01 5.27
N ARG A 22 7.51 0.17 6.51
CA ARG A 22 7.72 -0.78 7.61
C ARG A 22 6.39 -1.26 8.22
N SER A 23 5.30 -1.11 7.49
CA SER A 23 4.07 -1.81 7.85
C SER A 23 4.35 -3.31 7.92
N PRO A 24 3.69 -4.06 8.81
CA PRO A 24 3.90 -5.51 8.87
C PRO A 24 3.36 -6.20 7.61
N TYR A 25 2.27 -5.71 7.04
CA TYR A 25 1.59 -6.34 5.91
C TYR A 25 1.17 -5.33 4.83
N LEU A 26 0.96 -5.86 3.63
CA LEU A 26 0.42 -5.15 2.48
C LEU A 26 -0.87 -5.85 2.05
N ALA A 27 -1.97 -5.12 2.02
CA ALA A 27 -3.22 -5.58 1.42
C ALA A 27 -3.20 -5.23 -0.08
N ILE A 28 -3.13 -6.23 -0.94
CA ILE A 28 -3.17 -6.09 -2.39
C ILE A 28 -4.60 -6.32 -2.86
N VAL A 29 -5.17 -5.32 -3.49
CA VAL A 29 -6.58 -5.26 -3.85
C VAL A 29 -6.72 -5.17 -5.35
N SER A 30 -7.46 -6.11 -5.94
CA SER A 30 -7.81 -6.09 -7.36
C SER A 30 -9.17 -5.40 -7.52
N VAL A 31 -9.23 -4.36 -8.35
CA VAL A 31 -10.45 -3.58 -8.61
C VAL A 31 -10.77 -3.59 -10.11
N GLU A 32 -11.99 -3.98 -10.44
CA GLU A 32 -12.51 -4.05 -11.81
C GLU A 32 -13.91 -3.44 -11.89
N GLY A 33 -14.13 -2.51 -12.82
CA GLY A 33 -15.41 -1.80 -12.95
C GLY A 33 -15.76 -0.93 -11.74
N GLY A 34 -14.78 -0.50 -10.94
CA GLY A 34 -15.01 0.25 -9.71
C GLY A 34 -15.38 -0.59 -8.49
N GLU A 35 -15.36 -1.92 -8.62
CA GLU A 35 -15.68 -2.84 -7.53
C GLU A 35 -14.45 -3.64 -7.09
N VAL A 36 -14.35 -3.90 -5.80
CA VAL A 36 -13.33 -4.79 -5.24
C VAL A 36 -13.66 -6.23 -5.63
N ARG A 37 -12.74 -6.88 -6.36
CA ARG A 37 -12.86 -8.28 -6.77
C ARG A 37 -12.15 -9.22 -5.81
N GLU A 38 -10.99 -8.81 -5.32
CA GLU A 38 -10.15 -9.64 -4.47
C GLU A 38 -9.33 -8.78 -3.52
N ILE A 39 -9.12 -9.27 -2.30
CA ILE A 39 -8.15 -8.73 -1.34
C ILE A 39 -7.24 -9.89 -0.91
N ARG A 40 -5.94 -9.75 -1.17
CA ARG A 40 -4.91 -10.69 -0.68
C ARG A 40 -3.94 -9.96 0.24
N PHE A 41 -3.53 -10.62 1.31
CA PHE A 41 -2.58 -10.05 2.27
C PHE A 41 -1.22 -10.72 2.15
N VAL A 42 -0.18 -9.91 2.00
CA VAL A 42 1.21 -10.38 1.95
C VAL A 42 2.03 -9.72 3.05
N ASP A 43 3.08 -10.40 3.48
CA ASP A 43 4.08 -9.81 4.36
C ASP A 43 4.82 -8.69 3.64
N ASN A 44 5.05 -7.57 4.33
CA ASN A 44 5.80 -6.48 3.73
C ASN A 44 7.31 -6.83 3.74
N PRO A 45 7.98 -6.95 2.58
CA PRO A 45 9.41 -7.25 2.53
C PRO A 45 10.29 -6.15 3.15
N GLY A 46 9.75 -4.94 3.32
CA GLY A 46 10.40 -3.83 4.01
C GLY A 46 10.27 -3.86 5.55
N LYS A 47 9.44 -4.73 6.13
CA LYS A 47 9.09 -4.69 7.57
C LYS A 47 10.30 -4.78 8.50
N GLU A 48 11.27 -5.62 8.15
CA GLU A 48 12.49 -5.91 8.93
C GLU A 48 13.76 -5.35 8.29
N ALA A 49 13.63 -4.52 7.26
CA ALA A 49 14.80 -4.01 6.54
C ALA A 49 15.58 -3.00 7.41
N PHE A 50 16.86 -3.31 7.69
CA PHE A 50 17.80 -2.40 8.37
C PHE A 50 17.91 -1.05 7.63
N GLY A 51 17.96 -1.10 6.30
CA GLY A 51 17.93 0.06 5.40
C GLY A 51 17.16 -0.23 4.12
N GLY A 52 16.75 0.82 3.40
CA GLY A 52 16.06 0.66 2.10
C GLY A 52 14.67 0.03 2.19
N ALA A 53 13.97 0.14 3.33
CA ALA A 53 12.65 -0.45 3.51
C ALA A 53 11.64 -0.01 2.42
N ALA A 54 11.67 1.28 2.05
CA ALA A 54 10.80 1.81 0.99
C ALA A 54 11.15 1.22 -0.38
N VAL A 55 12.44 1.04 -0.67
CA VAL A 55 12.92 0.45 -1.92
C VAL A 55 12.41 -0.97 -2.07
N LYS A 56 12.62 -1.80 -1.06
CA LYS A 56 12.13 -3.19 -1.05
C LYS A 56 10.61 -3.27 -1.18
N THR A 57 9.89 -2.43 -0.44
CA THR A 57 8.43 -2.39 -0.48
C THR A 57 7.94 -2.02 -1.88
N LEU A 58 8.42 -0.90 -2.43
CA LEU A 58 7.93 -0.39 -3.72
C LEU A 58 8.30 -1.30 -4.88
N GLN A 59 9.51 -1.88 -4.92
CA GLN A 59 9.89 -2.86 -5.93
C GLN A 59 8.96 -4.07 -5.92
N ALA A 60 8.71 -4.65 -4.74
CA ALA A 60 7.81 -5.79 -4.62
C ALA A 60 6.38 -5.45 -5.07
N LEU A 61 5.90 -4.24 -4.77
CA LEU A 61 4.59 -3.79 -5.22
C LEU A 61 4.53 -3.62 -6.74
N THR A 62 5.58 -3.07 -7.37
CA THR A 62 5.69 -2.99 -8.83
C THR A 62 5.72 -4.37 -9.48
N GLU A 63 6.49 -5.32 -8.94
CA GLU A 63 6.52 -6.71 -9.42
C GLU A 63 5.14 -7.39 -9.31
N MET A 64 4.34 -7.02 -8.31
CA MET A 64 2.96 -7.48 -8.15
C MET A 64 1.96 -6.76 -9.07
N GLY A 65 2.43 -5.84 -9.92
CA GLY A 65 1.60 -5.07 -10.86
C GLY A 65 0.66 -4.09 -10.16
N VAL A 66 1.10 -3.50 -9.05
CA VAL A 66 0.33 -2.47 -8.32
C VAL A 66 0.42 -1.14 -9.06
N ASP A 67 -0.71 -0.44 -9.18
CA ASP A 67 -0.81 0.88 -9.81
C ASP A 67 -0.85 2.02 -8.76
N VAL A 68 -1.44 1.74 -7.60
CA VAL A 68 -1.71 2.73 -6.55
C VAL A 68 -1.25 2.20 -5.19
N VAL A 69 -0.52 3.02 -4.45
CA VAL A 69 -0.08 2.71 -3.08
C VAL A 69 -0.71 3.67 -2.07
N ILE A 70 -1.21 3.13 -0.96
CA ILE A 70 -1.90 3.88 0.09
C ILE A 70 -1.21 3.68 1.44
N GLY A 71 -0.99 4.79 2.16
CA GLY A 71 -0.40 4.74 3.49
C GLY A 71 -0.39 6.09 4.24
N PRO A 72 0.18 6.12 5.46
CA PRO A 72 0.18 7.27 6.39
C PRO A 72 1.07 8.45 5.99
N GLY A 73 1.77 8.33 4.86
CA GLY A 73 2.78 9.28 4.39
C GLY A 73 3.99 8.55 3.82
N PHE A 74 4.70 9.24 2.92
CA PHE A 74 5.86 8.71 2.22
C PHE A 74 7.02 9.67 2.45
N GLY A 75 8.15 9.18 2.96
CA GLY A 75 9.37 9.98 3.07
C GLY A 75 9.93 10.34 1.69
N PRO A 76 10.83 11.33 1.58
CA PRO A 76 11.30 11.88 0.29
C PRO A 76 11.86 10.81 -0.66
N ASN A 77 12.60 9.84 -0.14
CA ASN A 77 13.13 8.74 -0.95
C ASN A 77 12.03 7.82 -1.51
N ALA A 78 10.99 7.55 -0.71
CA ALA A 78 9.85 6.74 -1.15
C ALA A 78 9.01 7.49 -2.18
N VAL A 79 8.91 8.81 -2.05
CA VAL A 79 8.23 9.69 -3.01
C VAL A 79 8.93 9.65 -4.37
N ALA A 80 10.23 9.96 -4.40
CA ALA A 80 11.01 9.99 -5.64
C ALA A 80 10.98 8.64 -6.36
N MET A 81 11.12 7.55 -5.62
CA MET A 81 11.08 6.20 -6.19
C MET A 81 9.70 5.80 -6.69
N ALA A 82 8.63 6.13 -5.96
CA ALA A 82 7.28 5.85 -6.44
C ALA A 82 6.99 6.61 -7.76
N GLU A 83 7.49 7.82 -7.90
CA GLU A 83 7.39 8.60 -9.15
C GLU A 83 8.17 7.96 -10.30
N GLU A 84 9.41 7.53 -10.05
CA GLU A 84 10.24 6.80 -11.03
C GLU A 84 9.57 5.50 -11.49
N LEU A 85 8.91 4.78 -10.57
CA LEU A 85 8.19 3.54 -10.85
C LEU A 85 6.77 3.77 -11.41
N GLY A 86 6.32 5.01 -11.56
CA GLY A 86 4.97 5.33 -12.05
C GLY A 86 3.83 4.95 -11.08
N LEU A 87 4.14 4.73 -9.79
CA LEU A 87 3.17 4.39 -8.75
C LEU A 87 2.45 5.63 -8.25
N LYS A 88 1.11 5.63 -8.34
CA LYS A 88 0.29 6.69 -7.74
C LYS A 88 0.26 6.52 -6.23
N ARG A 89 0.41 7.62 -5.50
CA ARG A 89 0.40 7.62 -4.03
C ARG A 89 -0.86 8.28 -3.51
N ILE A 90 -1.51 7.66 -2.53
CA ILE A 90 -2.62 8.24 -1.77
C ILE A 90 -2.26 8.24 -0.29
N ILE A 91 -2.33 9.40 0.33
CA ILE A 91 -2.06 9.55 1.75
C ILE A 91 -3.36 9.41 2.53
N VAL A 92 -3.36 8.52 3.50
CA VAL A 92 -4.49 8.24 4.40
C VAL A 92 -3.95 8.10 5.80
N SER A 93 -4.59 8.74 6.79
CA SER A 93 -4.13 8.71 8.18
C SER A 93 -3.98 7.28 8.73
N PRO A 94 -2.99 7.03 9.63
CA PRO A 94 -2.94 5.79 10.39
C PRO A 94 -4.26 5.48 11.09
N GLY A 95 -4.57 4.20 11.23
CA GLY A 95 -5.78 3.71 11.88
C GLY A 95 -7.05 3.78 11.03
N THR A 96 -7.02 4.39 9.83
CA THR A 96 -8.16 4.36 8.91
C THR A 96 -8.50 2.92 8.50
N PRO A 97 -9.78 2.50 8.52
CA PRO A 97 -10.17 1.16 8.08
C PRO A 97 -9.78 0.86 6.64
N LEU A 98 -9.34 -0.37 6.36
CA LEU A 98 -8.90 -0.81 5.03
C LEU A 98 -9.92 -0.48 3.94
N MET A 99 -11.21 -0.80 4.15
CA MET A 99 -12.26 -0.54 3.16
C MET A 99 -12.48 0.95 2.88
N GLU A 100 -12.30 1.81 3.88
CA GLU A 100 -12.37 3.26 3.68
C GLU A 100 -11.18 3.75 2.85
N ALA A 101 -9.98 3.26 3.14
CA ALA A 101 -8.78 3.58 2.37
C ALA A 101 -8.90 3.17 0.89
N ILE A 102 -9.43 1.97 0.62
CA ILE A 102 -9.67 1.48 -0.75
C ILE A 102 -10.67 2.38 -1.50
N ARG A 103 -11.78 2.77 -0.86
CA ARG A 103 -12.79 3.65 -1.49
C ARG A 103 -12.20 4.98 -1.94
N LYS A 104 -11.27 5.57 -1.17
CA LYS A 104 -10.58 6.82 -1.56
C LYS A 104 -9.78 6.69 -2.87
N ALA A 105 -9.30 5.49 -3.20
CA ALA A 105 -8.62 5.24 -4.46
C ALA A 105 -9.57 4.99 -5.64
N ILE A 106 -10.74 4.41 -5.39
CA ILE A 106 -11.75 4.14 -6.43
C ILE A 106 -12.48 5.43 -6.84
N SER A 107 -12.68 6.36 -5.90
CA SER A 107 -13.40 7.62 -6.14
C SER A 107 -12.55 8.74 -6.74
N LYS A 108 -11.27 8.49 -7.07
CA LYS A 108 -10.35 9.45 -7.68
C LYS A 108 -9.99 9.05 -9.10
#